data_AF-A0A060BWC1-F1
#
_entry.id   AF-A0A060BWC1-F1
#
_cell.length_a   1.000
_cell.length_b   1.000
_cell.length_c   1.000
_cell.angle_alpha   90.00
_cell.angle_beta   90.00
_cell.angle_gamma   90.00
#
_symmetry.space_group_name_H-M   'P 1'
#
loop_
_entity.id
_entity.type
_entity.pdbx_description
1 polymer ?
#
loop_
_entity_poly.entity_id
_entity_poly.type
_entity_poly.pdbx_seq_one_letter_code
_entity_poly.pdbx_strand_id
1 'polypeptide(L)'
;RIRWSQLLANHVADYQSYFNRCHLYLKGNINNGLSIAERLQRLQQGNEDAALISLYFNYGRYLMISSSRPGSLPANLQGLWAEEYQTPWNGDYHININLQMNYWLADPANLAECQQPVFIMLKQMAEYGKHTAAAYYNATGWVAHVIYNPWGFTAPGEGAEWGSTL
;
A
#
# COMPACT_ATOMS: atom_id res chain seq x y z
N ARG A 1 -34.14 2.51 -0.09
CA ARG A 1 -33.23 3.43 0.64
C ARG A 1 -32.68 2.68 1.84
N ILE A 2 -31.36 2.53 1.99
CA ILE A 2 -30.75 1.79 3.11
C ILE A 2 -30.65 2.72 4.33
N ARG A 3 -31.01 2.24 5.53
CA ARG A 3 -30.90 3.02 6.78
C ARG A 3 -29.43 3.12 7.23
N TRP A 4 -29.06 4.22 7.89
CA TRP A 4 -27.70 4.41 8.43
C TRP A 4 -27.25 3.24 9.30
N SER A 5 -28.11 2.75 10.20
CA SER A 5 -27.77 1.61 11.07
C SER A 5 -27.44 0.34 10.28
N GLN A 6 -28.12 0.11 9.15
CA GLN A 6 -27.82 -1.01 8.27
C GLN A 6 -26.53 -0.79 7.49
N LEU A 7 -26.26 0.43 7.01
CA LEU A 7 -25.00 0.76 6.34
C LEU A 7 -23.81 0.56 7.28
N LEU A 8 -23.91 1.05 8.52
CA LEU A 8 -22.87 0.88 9.53
C LEU A 8 -22.68 -0.60 9.86
N ALA A 9 -23.75 -1.36 10.09
CA ALA A 9 -23.66 -2.79 10.37
C ALA A 9 -22.97 -3.55 9.22
N ASN A 10 -23.31 -3.24 7.97
CA ASN A 10 -22.68 -3.85 6.79
C ASN A 10 -21.20 -3.48 6.68
N HIS A 11 -20.85 -2.20 6.90
CA HIS A 11 -19.46 -1.73 6.87
C HIS A 11 -18.62 -2.41 7.95
N VAL A 12 -19.11 -2.46 9.19
CA VAL A 12 -18.40 -3.09 10.31
C VAL A 12 -18.20 -4.57 10.04
N ALA A 13 -19.24 -5.27 9.57
CA ALA A 13 -19.15 -6.69 9.22
C ALA A 13 -18.12 -6.95 8.10
N ASP A 14 -18.14 -6.14 7.03
CA ASP A 14 -17.15 -6.23 5.94
C ASP A 14 -15.74 -5.99 6.46
N TYR A 15 -15.48 -4.86 7.12
CA TYR A 15 -14.15 -4.51 7.62
C TYR A 15 -13.62 -5.53 8.62
N GLN A 16 -14.44 -5.96 9.59
CA GLN A 16 -14.03 -6.95 10.59
C GLN A 16 -13.78 -8.33 9.99
N SER A 17 -14.43 -8.67 8.87
CA SER A 17 -14.17 -9.93 8.17
C SER A 17 -12.71 -10.04 7.69
N TYR A 18 -12.02 -8.92 7.46
CA TYR A 18 -10.58 -8.86 7.16
C TYR A 18 -9.75 -8.61 8.42
N PHE A 19 -10.11 -7.57 9.18
CA PHE A 19 -9.26 -7.09 10.27
C PHE A 19 -9.12 -8.11 11.40
N ASN A 20 -10.18 -8.87 11.73
CA ASN A 20 -10.14 -9.80 12.86
C ASN A 20 -9.39 -11.13 12.55
N ARG A 21 -8.94 -11.35 11.30
CA ARG A 21 -8.24 -12.58 10.90
C ARG A 21 -6.84 -12.75 11.50
N CYS A 22 -6.21 -11.66 11.92
CA CYS A 22 -4.87 -11.65 12.49
C CYS A 22 -4.78 -10.54 13.53
N HIS A 23 -4.11 -10.80 14.65
CA HIS A 23 -3.80 -9.78 15.65
C HIS A 23 -2.44 -10.06 16.26
N LEU A 24 -1.65 -9.01 16.48
CA LEU A 24 -0.45 -9.07 17.31
C LEU A 24 -0.76 -8.45 18.66
N TYR A 25 -0.46 -9.18 19.72
CA TYR A 25 -0.53 -8.70 21.10
C TYR A 25 0.78 -8.97 21.80
N LEU A 26 1.52 -7.90 22.11
CA LEU A 26 2.70 -7.94 22.94
C LEU A 26 2.34 -7.44 24.34
N LYS A 27 2.61 -8.27 25.35
CA LYS A 27 2.30 -7.93 26.74
C LYS A 27 3.12 -6.71 27.16
N GLY A 28 2.44 -5.65 27.60
CA GLY A 28 3.04 -4.42 28.09
C GLY A 28 1.97 -3.51 28.69
N ASN A 29 2.41 -2.53 29.48
CA ASN A 29 1.50 -1.53 30.04
C ASN A 29 1.00 -0.62 28.92
N ILE A 30 -0.29 -0.70 28.60
CA ILE A 30 -0.96 0.31 27.79
C ILE A 30 -1.08 1.55 28.67
N ASN A 31 -0.29 2.59 28.38
CA ASN A 31 -0.42 3.84 29.11
C ASN A 31 -1.62 4.64 28.58
N ASN A 32 -2.82 4.26 29.02
CA ASN A 32 -4.10 4.84 28.60
C ASN A 32 -4.25 6.34 28.88
N GLY A 33 -3.33 6.94 29.64
CA GLY A 33 -3.33 8.38 29.93
C GLY A 33 -2.56 9.25 28.93
N LEU A 34 -1.87 8.66 27.94
CA LEU A 34 -1.05 9.39 26.96
C LEU A 34 -1.65 9.31 25.56
N SER A 35 -1.52 10.40 24.81
CA SER A 35 -1.75 10.45 23.38
C SER A 35 -0.71 9.60 22.61
N ILE A 36 -1.03 9.22 21.36
CA ILE A 36 -0.09 8.50 20.50
C ILE A 36 1.21 9.29 20.27
N ALA A 37 1.11 10.62 20.12
CA ALA A 37 2.26 11.50 19.94
C ALA A 37 3.22 11.45 21.15
N GLU A 38 2.67 11.53 22.37
CA GLU A 38 3.48 11.42 23.60
C GLU A 38 4.12 10.04 23.75
N ARG A 39 3.41 8.97 23.36
CA ARG A 39 3.95 7.60 23.38
C ARG A 39 5.11 7.44 22.40
N LEU A 40 5.00 8.00 21.19
CA LEU A 40 6.09 8.02 20.20
C LEU A 40 7.32 8.78 20.70
N GLN A 41 7.11 9.95 21.32
CA GLN A 41 8.20 10.74 21.89
C GLN A 41 8.95 9.98 22.98
N ARG A 42 8.22 9.28 23.87
CA ARG A 42 8.83 8.45 24.92
C ARG A 42 9.60 7.26 24.35
N LEU A 43 9.07 6.61 23.31
CA LEU A 43 9.75 5.52 22.61
C LEU A 43 11.07 6.00 21.99
N GLN A 44 11.07 7.19 21.37
CA GLN A 44 12.28 7.82 20.82
C GLN A 44 13.32 8.13 21.92
N GLN A 45 12.88 8.40 23.14
CA GLN A 45 13.75 8.61 24.31
C GLN A 45 14.25 7.28 24.92
N GLY A 46 13.92 6.12 24.35
CA GLY A 46 14.38 4.81 24.79
C GLY A 46 13.47 4.11 25.80
N ASN A 47 12.25 4.64 26.04
CA ASN A 47 11.28 3.93 26.88
C ASN A 47 10.63 2.78 26.11
N GLU A 48 10.23 1.72 26.81
CA GLU A 48 9.52 0.59 26.20
C GLU A 48 8.02 0.86 26.07
N ASP A 49 7.43 0.51 24.92
CA ASP A 49 5.98 0.53 24.71
C ASP A 49 5.54 -0.59 23.74
N ALA A 50 5.49 -1.82 24.24
CA ALA A 50 5.12 -3.00 23.45
C ALA A 50 3.69 -2.93 22.86
N ALA A 51 2.79 -2.18 23.52
CA ALA A 51 1.44 -1.96 23.03
C ALA A 51 1.43 -1.02 21.81
N LEU A 52 2.35 -0.05 21.74
CA LEU A 52 2.50 0.83 20.58
C LEU A 52 3.02 0.04 19.36
N ILE A 53 3.92 -0.92 19.57
CA ILE A 53 4.38 -1.84 18.51
C ILE A 53 3.22 -2.70 17.99
N SER A 54 2.40 -3.24 18.90
CA SER A 54 1.18 -3.98 18.54
C SER A 54 0.20 -3.09 17.75
N LEU A 55 0.02 -1.83 18.16
CA LEU A 55 -0.81 -0.86 17.45
C LEU A 55 -0.27 -0.59 16.04
N TYR A 56 1.05 -0.39 15.89
CA TYR A 56 1.69 -0.10 14.61
C TYR A 56 1.53 -1.26 13.61
N PHE A 57 1.71 -2.51 14.07
CA PHE A 57 1.43 -3.70 13.26
C PHE A 57 -0.02 -3.72 12.76
N ASN A 58 -0.98 -3.51 13.67
CA ASN A 58 -2.40 -3.50 13.31
C ASN A 58 -2.75 -2.31 12.41
N TYR A 59 -2.06 -1.17 12.56
CA TYR A 59 -2.25 0.00 11.71
C TYR A 59 -1.84 -0.26 10.26
N GLY A 60 -0.72 -0.97 10.02
CA GLY A 60 -0.35 -1.41 8.66
C GLY A 60 -1.43 -2.25 7.99
N ARG A 61 -2.05 -3.18 8.73
CA ARG A 61 -3.19 -3.98 8.25
C ARG A 61 -4.42 -3.10 7.97
N TYR A 62 -4.74 -2.16 8.86
CA TYR A 62 -5.83 -1.20 8.66
C TYR A 62 -5.63 -0.38 7.37
N LEU A 63 -4.41 0.13 7.14
CA LEU A 63 -4.09 0.90 5.95
C LEU A 63 -4.21 0.04 4.69
N MET A 64 -3.74 -1.21 4.69
CA MET A 64 -3.88 -2.12 3.55
C MET A 64 -5.36 -2.35 3.20
N ILE A 65 -6.18 -2.73 4.18
CA ILE A 65 -7.63 -2.95 3.99
C ILE A 65 -8.32 -1.69 3.46
N SER A 66 -7.88 -0.51 3.93
CA SER A 66 -8.50 0.77 3.58
C SER A 66 -8.02 1.35 2.25
N SER A 67 -6.87 0.90 1.73
CA SER A 67 -6.25 1.46 0.51
C SER A 67 -6.22 0.50 -0.68
N SER A 68 -6.37 -0.81 -0.45
CA SER A 68 -6.34 -1.81 -1.52
C SER A 68 -7.34 -2.92 -1.28
N ARG A 69 -8.42 -2.94 -2.08
CA ARG A 69 -9.48 -3.95 -2.02
C ARG A 69 -9.74 -4.51 -3.42
N PRO A 70 -10.28 -5.74 -3.53
CA PRO A 70 -10.73 -6.25 -4.81
C PRO A 70 -11.58 -5.24 -5.60
N GLY A 71 -11.20 -4.95 -6.84
CA GLY A 71 -11.84 -3.96 -7.70
C GLY A 71 -11.34 -2.50 -7.55
N SER A 72 -10.41 -2.21 -6.63
CA SER A 72 -9.74 -0.90 -6.56
C SER A 72 -8.48 -0.85 -7.43
N LEU A 73 -7.87 0.34 -7.50
CA LEU A 73 -6.46 0.47 -7.87
C LEU A 73 -5.56 0.03 -6.70
N PRO A 74 -4.29 -0.33 -6.95
CA PRO A 74 -3.33 -0.57 -5.89
C PRO A 74 -3.08 0.67 -5.03
N ALA A 75 -2.75 0.47 -3.75
CA ALA A 75 -2.15 1.47 -2.89
C ALA A 75 -0.87 2.05 -3.51
N ASN A 76 -0.87 3.37 -3.76
CA ASN A 76 0.27 4.10 -4.33
C ASN A 76 1.26 4.55 -3.24
N LEU A 77 2.19 5.46 -3.55
CA LEU A 77 3.15 6.01 -2.58
C LEU A 77 2.53 6.59 -1.29
N GLN A 78 1.24 6.96 -1.31
CA GLN A 78 0.51 7.52 -0.18
C GLN A 78 -0.76 6.70 0.16
N GLY A 79 -0.87 5.47 -0.35
CA GLY A 79 -2.07 4.65 -0.26
C GLY A 79 -3.20 5.21 -1.12
N LEU A 80 -4.07 6.02 -0.50
CA LEU A 80 -5.15 6.78 -1.15
C LEU A 80 -5.24 8.23 -0.65
N TRP A 81 -4.35 8.62 0.28
CA TRP A 81 -4.51 9.86 1.04
C TRP A 81 -3.50 10.89 0.56
N ALA A 82 -4.00 11.94 -0.09
CA ALA A 82 -3.21 13.08 -0.54
C ALA A 82 -3.97 14.36 -0.21
N GLU A 83 -3.26 15.38 0.29
CA GLU A 83 -3.83 16.70 0.58
C GLU A 83 -3.52 17.74 -0.50
N GLU A 84 -2.59 17.42 -1.40
CA GLU A 84 -2.08 18.30 -2.44
C GLU A 84 -2.40 17.73 -3.83
N TYR A 85 -2.62 18.60 -4.81
CA TYR A 85 -2.76 18.20 -6.21
C TYR A 85 -1.44 17.66 -6.79
N GLN A 86 -0.33 18.32 -6.44
CA GLN A 86 1.01 17.95 -6.88
C GLN A 86 1.75 17.25 -5.75
N THR A 87 1.38 16.00 -5.50
CA THR A 87 2.02 15.17 -4.47
C THR A 87 3.50 14.91 -4.77
N PRO A 88 4.35 14.72 -3.74
CA PRO A 88 5.71 14.21 -3.91
C PRO A 88 5.73 12.95 -4.79
N TRP A 89 6.59 12.96 -5.81
CA TRP A 89 6.71 11.91 -6.84
C TRP A 89 5.36 11.51 -7.47
N ASN A 90 4.47 12.49 -7.67
CA ASN A 90 3.15 12.32 -8.29
C ASN A 90 2.23 11.29 -7.61
N GLY A 91 2.58 10.82 -6.40
CA GLY A 91 1.81 9.76 -5.75
C GLY A 91 1.68 8.53 -6.66
N ASP A 92 2.70 8.27 -7.48
CA ASP A 92 2.66 7.25 -8.50
C ASP A 92 2.92 5.84 -7.91
N TYR A 93 3.22 4.88 -8.77
CA TYR A 93 3.73 3.59 -8.37
C TYR A 93 5.24 3.50 -8.66
N HIS A 94 6.06 3.69 -7.63
CA HIS A 94 7.48 3.33 -7.68
C HIS A 94 7.65 1.81 -7.56
N ILE A 95 8.06 1.15 -8.65
CA ILE A 95 8.13 -0.32 -8.75
C ILE A 95 9.54 -0.89 -8.59
N ASN A 96 10.48 -0.12 -8.03
CA ASN A 96 11.82 -0.61 -7.69
C ASN A 96 11.98 -0.95 -6.19
N ILE A 97 11.02 -0.56 -5.34
CA ILE A 97 10.93 -0.99 -3.93
C ILE A 97 9.58 -0.64 -3.28
N ASN A 98 9.03 0.54 -3.55
CA ASN A 98 7.92 1.10 -2.76
C ASN A 98 6.62 0.30 -2.93
N LEU A 99 6.24 0.01 -4.17
CA LEU A 99 5.06 -0.80 -4.43
C LEU A 99 5.22 -2.19 -3.80
N GLN A 100 6.37 -2.84 -3.97
CA GLN A 100 6.62 -4.15 -3.37
C GLN A 100 6.48 -4.10 -1.85
N MET A 101 7.08 -3.08 -1.21
CA MET A 101 7.01 -2.87 0.23
C MET A 101 5.58 -2.66 0.73
N ASN A 102 4.75 -1.89 -0.01
CA ASN A 102 3.35 -1.72 0.33
C ASN A 102 2.65 -3.08 0.52
N TYR A 103 2.99 -4.08 -0.30
CA TYR A 103 2.31 -5.38 -0.34
C TYR A 103 3.01 -6.51 0.43
N TRP A 104 4.21 -6.31 0.99
CA TRP A 104 4.89 -7.35 1.78
C TRP A 104 4.05 -7.90 2.92
N LEU A 105 3.17 -7.06 3.51
CA LEU A 105 2.33 -7.47 4.63
C LEU A 105 1.09 -8.27 4.21
N ALA A 106 0.65 -8.19 2.94
CA ALA A 106 -0.68 -8.64 2.53
C ALA A 106 -0.92 -10.13 2.82
N ASP A 107 -0.07 -11.03 2.32
CA ASP A 107 -0.18 -12.46 2.62
C ASP A 107 0.12 -12.82 4.09
N PRO A 108 1.28 -12.44 4.67
CA PRO A 108 1.61 -12.86 6.03
C PRO A 108 0.65 -12.33 7.09
N ALA A 109 -0.05 -11.21 6.82
CA ALA A 109 -1.07 -10.65 7.71
C ALA A 109 -2.51 -11.10 7.40
N ASN A 110 -2.67 -12.14 6.57
CA ASN A 110 -3.94 -12.78 6.20
C ASN A 110 -4.92 -11.86 5.44
N LEU A 111 -4.38 -11.14 4.46
CA LEU A 111 -5.07 -10.16 3.61
C LEU A 111 -4.77 -10.39 2.12
N ALA A 112 -4.63 -11.64 1.69
CA ALA A 112 -4.24 -12.01 0.33
C ALA A 112 -5.13 -11.37 -0.76
N GLU A 113 -6.42 -11.21 -0.49
CA GLU A 113 -7.36 -10.59 -1.42
C GLU A 113 -7.03 -9.12 -1.71
N CYS A 114 -6.34 -8.44 -0.80
CA CYS A 114 -5.89 -7.05 -1.00
C CYS A 114 -4.76 -6.96 -2.04
N GLN A 115 -4.14 -8.07 -2.46
CA GLN A 115 -3.16 -8.07 -3.55
C GLN A 115 -3.79 -8.06 -4.94
N GLN A 116 -5.10 -8.36 -5.05
CA GLN A 116 -5.78 -8.48 -6.34
C GLN A 116 -5.56 -7.25 -7.25
N PRO A 117 -5.64 -6.00 -6.76
CA PRO A 117 -5.35 -4.83 -7.58
C PRO A 117 -3.96 -4.85 -8.24
N VAL A 118 -2.93 -5.34 -7.55
CA VAL A 118 -1.57 -5.43 -8.09
C VAL A 118 -1.51 -6.45 -9.22
N PHE A 119 -2.16 -7.60 -9.09
CA PHE A 119 -2.18 -8.60 -10.15
C PHE A 119 -2.91 -8.11 -11.40
N ILE A 120 -3.96 -7.31 -11.24
CA ILE A 120 -4.64 -6.65 -12.36
C ILE A 120 -3.69 -5.64 -13.01
N MET A 121 -3.04 -4.81 -12.20
CA MET A 121 -2.07 -3.83 -12.66
C MET A 121 -0.89 -4.49 -13.41
N LEU A 122 -0.37 -5.63 -12.93
CA LEU A 122 0.72 -6.37 -13.59
C LEU A 122 0.32 -6.89 -14.96
N LYS A 123 -0.92 -7.38 -15.13
CA LYS A 123 -1.42 -7.80 -16.44
C LYS A 123 -1.51 -6.61 -17.40
N GLN A 124 -2.00 -5.48 -16.93
CA GLN A 124 -2.05 -4.24 -17.72
C GLN A 124 -0.64 -3.78 -18.10
N MET A 125 0.27 -3.74 -17.12
CA MET A 125 1.67 -3.37 -17.31
C MET A 125 2.37 -4.26 -18.33
N ALA A 126 2.09 -5.56 -18.36
CA ALA A 126 2.64 -6.47 -19.36
C ALA A 126 2.15 -6.16 -20.78
N GLU A 127 0.92 -5.69 -20.97
CA GLU A 127 0.42 -5.29 -22.28
C GLU A 127 1.08 -3.99 -22.77
N TYR A 128 1.14 -2.96 -21.93
CA TYR A 128 1.81 -1.69 -22.30
C TYR A 128 3.33 -1.86 -22.45
N GLY A 129 3.95 -2.67 -21.60
CA GLY A 129 5.39 -2.92 -21.59
C GLY A 129 5.91 -3.61 -22.86
N LYS A 130 5.05 -4.28 -23.64
CA LYS A 130 5.41 -4.80 -24.97
C LYS A 130 5.81 -3.67 -25.92
N HIS A 131 5.09 -2.55 -25.89
CA HIS A 131 5.42 -1.40 -26.72
C HIS A 131 6.77 -0.78 -26.31
N THR A 132 7.04 -0.69 -25.00
CA THR A 132 8.33 -0.22 -24.51
C THR A 132 9.48 -1.15 -24.91
N ALA A 133 9.31 -2.47 -24.77
CA ALA A 133 10.33 -3.45 -25.13
C ALA A 133 10.71 -3.37 -26.62
N ALA A 134 9.71 -3.25 -27.50
CA ALA A 134 9.92 -3.08 -28.93
C ALA A 134 10.62 -1.76 -29.25
N ALA A 135 10.15 -0.64 -28.68
CA ALA A 135 10.64 0.69 -29.01
C ALA A 135 12.07 0.99 -28.51
N TYR A 136 12.42 0.55 -27.30
CA TYR A 136 13.68 0.91 -26.65
C TYR A 136 14.76 -0.17 -26.78
N TYR A 137 14.37 -1.43 -26.98
CA TYR A 137 15.31 -2.56 -26.96
C TYR A 137 15.21 -3.47 -28.18
N ASN A 138 14.29 -3.19 -29.12
CA ASN A 138 13.98 -4.07 -30.26
C ASN A 138 13.78 -5.54 -29.82
N ALA A 139 13.14 -5.71 -28.66
CA ALA A 139 13.00 -7.00 -28.00
C ALA A 139 11.55 -7.49 -28.01
N THR A 140 11.40 -8.82 -27.98
CA THR A 140 10.11 -9.46 -27.64
C THR A 140 9.92 -9.50 -26.13
N GLY A 141 8.70 -9.76 -25.65
CA GLY A 141 8.37 -9.71 -24.22
C GLY A 141 7.87 -8.34 -23.79
N TRP A 142 8.05 -7.99 -22.52
CA TRP A 142 7.61 -6.71 -21.96
C TRP A 142 8.60 -6.22 -20.91
N VAL A 143 8.66 -4.89 -20.73
CA VAL A 143 9.48 -4.24 -19.71
C VAL A 143 8.74 -3.03 -19.15
N ALA A 144 8.94 -2.76 -17.87
CA ALA A 144 8.54 -1.51 -17.21
C ALA A 144 9.71 -1.00 -16.37
N HIS A 145 9.72 0.31 -16.12
CA HIS A 145 10.79 1.00 -15.40
C HIS A 145 10.29 1.51 -14.06
N VAL A 146 11.11 2.30 -13.36
CA VAL A 146 10.87 2.68 -11.95
C VAL A 146 9.50 3.29 -11.68
N ILE A 147 8.99 4.11 -12.61
CA ILE A 147 7.70 4.80 -12.46
C ILE A 147 6.62 4.07 -13.25
N TYR A 148 5.47 3.85 -12.62
CA TYR A 148 4.24 3.40 -13.25
C TYR A 148 3.03 4.24 -12.79
N ASN A 149 1.98 4.31 -13.60
CA ASN A 149 0.74 5.03 -13.28
C ASN A 149 -0.51 4.33 -13.84
N PRO A 150 -1.74 4.74 -13.48
CA PRO A 150 -2.97 4.09 -13.93
C PRO A 150 -3.18 4.05 -15.46
N TRP A 151 -2.43 4.88 -16.20
CA TRP A 151 -2.52 4.99 -17.66
C TRP A 151 -1.55 4.08 -18.40
N GLY A 152 -0.80 3.22 -17.70
CA GLY A 152 0.09 2.25 -18.33
C GLY A 152 1.46 2.80 -18.72
N PHE A 153 1.99 3.77 -17.98
CA PHE A 153 3.33 4.31 -18.25
C PHE A 153 4.42 3.28 -17.93
N THR A 154 5.05 2.72 -18.97
CA THR A 154 6.13 1.70 -18.85
C THR A 154 7.48 2.14 -19.41
N ALA A 155 7.54 3.31 -20.06
CA ALA A 155 8.78 3.86 -20.64
C ALA A 155 9.79 4.26 -19.54
N PRO A 156 11.10 4.40 -19.88
CA PRO A 156 12.07 5.01 -18.98
C PRO A 156 11.61 6.41 -18.55
N GLY A 157 11.74 6.71 -17.27
CA GLY A 157 11.36 8.00 -16.68
C GLY A 157 12.48 9.03 -16.72
N GLU A 158 12.08 10.30 -16.59
CA GLU A 158 12.82 11.52 -16.17
C GLU A 158 14.35 11.59 -16.34
N GLY A 159 15.13 10.69 -15.73
CA GLY A 159 16.59 10.63 -15.82
C GLY A 159 17.09 9.21 -16.00
N ALA A 160 18.18 9.02 -16.75
CA ALA A 160 18.74 7.69 -17.00
C ALA A 160 19.28 7.04 -15.72
N GLU A 161 19.81 7.85 -14.80
CA GLU A 161 20.47 7.44 -13.57
C GLU A 161 19.55 6.85 -12.49
N TRP A 162 18.23 7.01 -12.63
CA TRP A 162 17.26 6.46 -11.70
C TRP A 162 15.95 5.99 -12.34
N GLY A 163 15.56 6.57 -13.48
CA GLY A 163 14.32 6.27 -14.20
C GLY A 163 14.47 5.18 -15.27
N SER A 164 15.69 4.69 -15.51
CA SER A 164 15.97 3.58 -16.44
C SER A 164 16.42 2.32 -15.68
N THR A 165 16.33 1.14 -16.32
CA THR A 165 16.73 -0.15 -15.72
C THR A 165 18.21 -0.48 -15.98
N LEU A 166 19.03 0.51 -16.33
CA LEU A 166 20.47 0.36 -16.58
C LEU A 166 21.29 0.68 -15.34
#